data_AF-A0A4Q9M302-F1
#
_entry.id   AF-A0A4Q9M302-F1
#
_cell.length_a   1.000
_cell.length_b   1.000
_cell.length_c   1.000
_cell.angle_alpha   90.00
_cell.angle_beta   90.00
_cell.angle_gamma   90.00
#
_symmetry.space_group_name_H-M   'P 1'
#
loop_
_entity.id
_entity.type
_entity.pdbx_description
1 polymer ?
#
loop_
_entity_poly.entity_id
_entity_poly.type
_entity_poly.pdbx_seq_one_letter_code
_entity_poly.pdbx_strand_id
1 'polypeptide(L)'
;DRNVELYIPFTRQIAGSWSNVFKTDLFASFENATTGFIAKLITEVEASAAPGLKGRAMGQGELCMEEAHLALRETLDVVNETMTTERKDVSR
;
A
#
# COMPACT_ATOMS: atom_id res chain seq x y z
N ASP A 1 -19.51 -35.43 2.19
CA ASP A 1 -18.56 -35.80 3.26
C ASP A 1 -18.70 -34.75 4.36
N ARG A 2 -19.16 -35.15 5.56
CA ARG A 2 -19.46 -34.20 6.66
C ARG A 2 -18.22 -33.45 7.16
N ASN A 3 -17.04 -34.03 7.01
CA ASN A 3 -15.79 -33.36 7.40
C ASN A 3 -15.49 -32.18 6.47
N VAL A 4 -15.84 -32.30 5.19
CA VAL A 4 -15.73 -31.24 4.17
C VAL A 4 -16.64 -30.05 4.50
N GLU A 5 -17.88 -30.32 4.91
CA GLU A 5 -18.84 -29.27 5.29
C GLU A 5 -18.44 -28.50 6.56
N LEU A 6 -17.69 -29.15 7.46
CA LEU A 6 -17.21 -28.51 8.69
C LEU A 6 -15.92 -27.72 8.48
N TYR A 7 -14.95 -28.22 7.70
CA TYR A 7 -13.66 -27.52 7.58
C TYR A 7 -13.70 -26.33 6.61
N ILE A 8 -14.49 -26.38 5.51
CA ILE A 8 -14.61 -25.29 4.53
C ILE A 8 -14.92 -23.92 5.17
N PRO A 9 -15.92 -23.77 6.04
CA PRO A 9 -16.21 -22.48 6.67
C PRO A 9 -15.07 -21.99 7.57
N PHE A 10 -14.40 -22.90 8.30
CA PHE A 10 -13.22 -22.54 9.11
C PHE A 10 -12.05 -22.07 8.22
N THR A 11 -11.76 -22.77 7.12
CA THR A 11 -10.70 -22.37 6.20
C THR A 11 -11.01 -21.03 5.52
N ARG A 12 -12.26 -20.77 5.15
CA ARG A 12 -12.68 -19.47 4.59
C ARG A 12 -12.54 -18.32 5.60
N GLN A 13 -12.86 -18.58 6.87
CA GLN A 13 -12.74 -17.60 7.95
C GLN A 13 -11.25 -17.29 8.23
N ILE A 14 -10.42 -18.33 8.35
CA ILE A 14 -8.98 -18.20 8.55
C ILE A 14 -8.35 -17.42 7.39
N ALA A 15 -8.65 -17.77 6.13
CA ALA A 15 -8.14 -17.05 4.96
C ALA A 15 -8.57 -15.58 4.94
N GLY A 16 -9.81 -15.28 5.36
CA GLY A 16 -10.30 -13.91 5.49
C GLY A 16 -9.54 -13.11 6.57
N SER A 17 -9.34 -13.71 7.74
CA SER A 17 -8.59 -13.10 8.83
C SER A 17 -7.13 -12.85 8.47
N TRP A 18 -6.45 -13.81 7.85
CA TRP A 18 -5.07 -13.65 7.38
C TRP A 18 -4.95 -12.60 6.28
N SER A 19 -5.91 -12.54 5.35
CA SER A 19 -5.94 -11.48 4.33
C SER A 19 -6.05 -10.10 4.96
N ASN A 20 -6.89 -9.92 5.98
CA ASN A 20 -7.00 -8.64 6.69
C ASN A 20 -5.72 -8.27 7.44
N VAL A 21 -5.11 -9.21 8.17
CA VAL A 21 -3.85 -8.97 8.88
C VAL A 21 -2.74 -8.61 7.89
N PHE A 22 -2.64 -9.33 6.78
CA PHE A 22 -1.66 -9.05 5.73
C PHE A 22 -1.85 -7.65 5.12
N LYS A 23 -3.10 -7.28 4.82
CA LYS A 23 -3.44 -5.95 4.31
C LYS A 23 -3.07 -4.85 5.31
N THR A 24 -3.44 -5.00 6.57
CA THR A 24 -3.23 -3.95 7.57
C THR A 24 -1.75 -3.81 7.94
N ASP A 25 -1.02 -4.91 8.10
CA ASP A 25 0.35 -4.87 8.63
C ASP A 25 1.38 -4.59 7.52
N LEU A 26 1.32 -5.34 6.41
CA LEU A 26 2.31 -5.20 5.34
C LEU A 26 2.09 -3.93 4.52
N PHE A 27 0.86 -3.61 4.14
CA PHE A 27 0.61 -2.46 3.27
C PHE A 27 0.74 -1.13 4.00
N ALA A 28 0.30 -1.04 5.25
CA ALA A 28 0.55 0.17 6.04
C ALA A 28 2.04 0.37 6.30
N SER A 29 2.79 -0.71 6.60
CA SER A 29 4.25 -0.62 6.76
C SER A 29 4.93 -0.16 5.46
N PHE A 30 4.54 -0.71 4.32
CA PHE A 30 5.07 -0.35 3.01
C PHE A 30 4.75 1.11 2.63
N GLU A 31 3.51 1.55 2.82
CA GLU A 31 3.09 2.93 2.57
C GLU A 31 3.86 3.91 3.44
N ASN A 32 3.96 3.64 4.75
CA ASN A 32 4.73 4.47 5.68
C ASN A 32 6.23 4.53 5.34
N ALA A 33 6.83 3.40 4.97
CA ALA A 33 8.25 3.37 4.60
C ALA A 33 8.51 4.15 3.30
N THR A 34 7.65 3.99 2.30
CA THR A 34 7.79 4.64 0.99
C THR A 34 7.59 6.14 1.11
N THR A 35 6.51 6.58 1.77
CA THR A 35 6.22 8.00 2.00
C THR A 35 7.31 8.66 2.84
N GLY A 36 7.81 7.98 3.88
CA GLY A 36 8.93 8.47 4.68
C GLY A 36 10.23 8.65 3.87
N PHE A 37 10.52 7.73 2.95
CA PHE A 37 11.69 7.85 2.06
C PHE A 37 11.54 9.01 1.07
N ILE A 38 10.36 9.18 0.48
CA ILE A 38 10.06 10.27 -0.45
C ILE A 38 10.16 11.63 0.25
N ALA A 39 9.58 11.77 1.44
CA ALA A 39 9.67 12.99 2.25
C ALA A 39 11.12 13.35 2.59
N LYS A 40 11.96 12.35 2.89
CA LYS A 40 13.39 12.55 3.11
C LYS A 40 14.07 13.08 1.84
N LEU A 41 13.82 12.48 0.68
CA LEU A 41 14.38 12.95 -0.59
C LEU A 41 13.93 14.37 -0.93
N ILE A 42 12.65 14.70 -0.74
CA ILE A 42 12.13 16.06 -0.94
C ILE A 42 12.89 17.04 -0.05
N THR A 43 13.08 16.71 1.22
CA THR A 43 13.83 17.56 2.16
C THR A 43 15.29 17.78 1.72
N GLU A 44 15.96 16.71 1.24
CA GLU A 44 17.33 16.80 0.72
C GLU A 44 17.41 17.67 -0.54
N VAL A 45 16.43 17.54 -1.44
CA VAL A 45 16.33 18.35 -2.66
C VAL A 45 16.10 19.82 -2.32
N GLU A 46 15.15 20.13 -1.43
CA GLU A 46 14.87 21.49 -0.96
C GLU A 46 16.08 22.13 -0.27
N ALA A 47 16.83 21.35 0.52
CA ALA A 47 18.06 21.81 1.17
C ALA A 47 19.18 22.11 0.16
N SER A 48 19.25 21.34 -0.92
CA SER A 48 20.23 21.51 -2.01
C SER A 48 19.89 22.66 -2.97
N ALA A 49 18.66 23.16 -2.95
CA ALA A 49 18.19 24.16 -3.89
C ALA A 49 18.85 25.53 -3.66
N ALA A 50 19.22 26.19 -4.76
CA ALA A 50 19.72 27.56 -4.73
C ALA A 50 18.68 28.51 -4.06
N PRO A 51 19.09 29.56 -3.33
CA PRO A 51 18.18 30.42 -2.57
C PRO A 51 16.99 30.97 -3.37
N GLY A 52 17.19 31.34 -4.64
CA GLY A 52 16.13 31.84 -5.53
C GLY A 52 15.17 30.77 -6.08
N LEU A 53 15.48 29.50 -5.86
CA LEU A 53 14.69 28.36 -6.33
C LEU A 53 14.02 27.58 -5.20
N LYS A 54 14.33 27.88 -3.92
CA LYS A 54 13.75 27.17 -2.76
C LYS A 54 12.24 27.12 -2.77
N GLY A 55 11.56 28.25 -3.03
CA GLY A 55 10.10 28.27 -3.10
C GLY A 55 9.52 27.37 -4.20
N ARG A 56 10.22 27.23 -5.33
CA ARG A 56 9.81 26.31 -6.40
C ARG A 56 10.10 24.86 -6.04
N ALA A 57 11.23 24.58 -5.39
CA ALA A 57 11.58 23.25 -4.91
C ALA A 57 10.55 22.75 -3.89
N MET A 58 10.12 23.60 -2.96
CA MET A 58 9.06 23.26 -1.99
C MET A 58 7.73 22.95 -2.68
N GLY A 59 7.28 23.81 -3.60
CA GLY A 59 6.03 23.54 -4.32
C GLY A 59 6.08 22.27 -5.19
N GLN A 60 7.25 21.90 -5.73
CA GLN A 60 7.41 20.62 -6.43
C GLN A 60 7.46 19.43 -5.46
N GLY A 61 8.02 19.63 -4.27
CA GLY A 61 7.99 18.63 -3.19
C GLY A 61 6.57 18.28 -2.78
N GLU A 62 5.73 19.28 -2.57
CA GLU A 62 4.30 19.08 -2.24
C GLU A 62 3.57 18.27 -3.31
N LEU A 63 3.71 18.65 -4.59
CA LEU A 63 3.11 17.92 -5.71
C LEU A 63 3.64 16.49 -5.84
N CYS A 64 4.95 16.29 -5.65
CA CYS A 64 5.55 14.96 -5.67
C CYS A 64 4.97 14.06 -4.58
N MET A 65 4.71 14.61 -3.39
CA MET A 65 4.11 13.85 -2.29
C MET A 65 2.64 13.49 -2.59
N GLU A 66 1.87 14.39 -3.19
CA GLU A 66 0.50 14.10 -3.62
C GLU A 66 0.45 12.98 -4.68
N GLU A 67 1.33 13.05 -5.69
CA GLU A 67 1.45 12.01 -6.71
C GLU A 67 1.89 10.67 -6.11
N ALA A 68 2.80 10.68 -5.14
CA ALA A 68 3.22 9.48 -4.43
C ALA A 68 2.05 8.80 -3.70
N HIS A 69 1.19 9.58 -3.03
CA HIS A 69 0.00 9.04 -2.37
C HIS A 69 -0.99 8.43 -3.36
N LEU A 70 -1.20 9.07 -4.51
CA LEU A 70 -2.07 8.54 -5.57
C LEU A 70 -1.53 7.21 -6.11
N ALA A 71 -0.25 7.17 -6.49
CA ALA A 71 0.38 5.96 -7.02
C ALA A 71 0.39 4.79 -6.02
N LEU A 72 0.62 5.09 -4.73
CA LEU A 72 0.54 4.09 -3.66
C LEU A 72 -0.88 3.52 -3.52
N ARG A 73 -1.90 4.39 -3.57
CA ARG A 73 -3.30 3.94 -3.53
C ARG A 73 -3.64 3.01 -4.69
N GLU A 74 -3.30 3.42 -5.91
CA GLU A 74 -3.54 2.61 -7.11
C GLU A 74 -2.84 1.24 -7.02
N THR A 75 -1.61 1.21 -6.49
CA THR A 75 -0.86 -0.03 -6.26
C THR A 75 -1.60 -0.94 -5.28
N LEU A 76 -2.10 -0.40 -4.17
CA LEU A 76 -2.87 -1.16 -3.19
C LEU A 76 -4.19 -1.69 -3.74
N ASP A 77 -4.86 -0.92 -4.62
CA ASP A 77 -6.10 -1.35 -5.27
C ASP A 77 -5.84 -2.56 -6.19
N VAL A 78 -4.79 -2.54 -7.01
CA VAL A 78 -4.39 -3.67 -7.86
C VAL A 78 -4.06 -4.91 -7.02
N VAL A 79 -3.34 -4.75 -5.92
CA VAL A 79 -3.02 -5.87 -5.03
C VAL A 79 -4.27 -6.42 -4.35
N ASN A 80 -5.18 -5.56 -3.90
CA ASN A 80 -6.46 -5.95 -3.30
C ASN A 80 -7.35 -6.73 -4.28
N GLU A 81 -7.42 -6.28 -5.53
CA GLU A 81 -8.12 -6.97 -6.60
C GLU A 81 -7.51 -8.35 -6.85
N THR A 82 -6.19 -8.42 -6.99
CA THR A 82 -5.45 -9.68 -7.18
C THR A 82 -5.72 -10.66 -6.04
N MET A 83 -5.60 -10.24 -4.78
CA MET A 83 -5.89 -11.09 -3.62
C MET A 83 -7.34 -11.60 -3.61
N THR A 84 -8.28 -10.77 -4.05
CA THR A 84 -9.70 -11.14 -4.11
C THR A 84 -9.97 -12.17 -5.21
N THR A 85 -9.31 -12.03 -6.36
CA THR A 85 -9.39 -12.97 -7.48
C THR A 85 -8.79 -14.32 -7.10
N GLU A 86 -7.56 -14.35 -6.59
CA GLU A 86 -6.89 -15.58 -6.16
C GLU A 86 -7.69 -16.32 -5.06
N ARG A 87 -8.32 -15.57 -4.14
CA ARG A 87 -9.20 -16.17 -3.12
C ARG A 87 -10.42 -16.87 -3.73
N LYS A 88 -10.99 -16.33 -4.81
CA LYS A 88 -12.14 -16.94 -5.50
C LYS A 88 -11.72 -18.23 -6.21
N ASP A 89 -10.53 -18.26 -6.81
CA ASP A 89 -10.02 -19.42 -7.52
C ASP A 89 -9.65 -20.57 -6.58
N VAL A 90 -9.07 -20.27 -5.40
CA VAL A 90 -8.80 -21.27 -4.36
C VAL A 90 -10.08 -21.82 -3.70
N SER A 91 -11.19 -21.08 -3.77
CA SER A 91 -12.48 -21.52 -3.20
C SER A 91 -13.38 -22.30 -4.18
N ARG A 92 -12.97 -22.48 -5.44
CA ARG A 92 -13.64 -23.34 -6.44
C ARG A 92 -13.06 -24.75 -6.43
#